data_AF-K9Y7Y8-F1
#
_entry.id   AF-K9Y7Y8-F1
#
_cell.length_a   1.000
_cell.length_b   1.000
_cell.length_c   1.000
_cell.angle_alpha   90.00
_cell.angle_beta   90.00
_cell.angle_gamma   90.00
#
_symmetry.space_group_name_H-M   'P 1'
#
loop_
_entity.id
_entity.type
_entity.pdbx_description
1 polymer ?
#
loop_
_entity_poly.entity_id
_entity_poly.type
_entity_poly.pdbx_seq_one_letter_code
_entity_poly.pdbx_strand_id
1 'polypeptide(L)' 'MLLELNRWEIPPGHQALIKNVSWSELEEILEELGEARSRRISYSNGILEIMTPLAEHEDDKAFLKQFRRWVREELTINN' A
#
# COMPACT_ATOMS: atom_id res chain seq x y z
N MET A 1 4.68 -21.30 -2.07
CA MET A 1 4.66 -21.22 -0.60
C MET A 1 3.38 -20.51 -0.17
N LEU A 2 2.45 -21.18 0.52
CA LEU A 2 1.20 -20.58 0.99
C LEU A 2 1.41 -19.96 2.37
N LEU A 3 1.65 -18.64 2.40
CA LEU A 3 1.84 -17.88 3.64
C LEU A 3 0.52 -17.35 4.22
N GLU A 4 -0.59 -17.51 3.48
CA GLU A 4 -1.94 -17.11 3.90
C GLU A 4 -1.95 -15.62 4.32
N LEU A 5 -1.23 -14.80 3.54
CA LEU A 5 -0.96 -13.38 3.80
C LEU A 5 -2.23 -12.55 3.80
N ASN A 6 -3.27 -13.02 3.11
CA ASN A 6 -4.59 -12.41 3.16
C ASN A 6 -5.18 -12.36 4.59
N ARG A 7 -4.81 -13.30 5.47
CA ARG A 7 -5.24 -13.37 6.88
C ARG A 7 -4.39 -12.53 7.83
N TRP A 8 -3.31 -11.94 7.36
CA TRP A 8 -2.43 -11.15 8.20
C TRP A 8 -3.04 -9.79 8.46
N GLU A 9 -3.32 -9.51 9.73
CA GLU A 9 -3.69 -8.18 10.20
C GLU A 9 -2.44 -7.47 10.72
N ILE A 10 -1.96 -6.50 9.94
CA ILE A 10 -0.86 -5.63 10.32
C ILE A 10 -1.49 -4.33 10.85
N PRO A 11 -1.24 -3.94 12.11
CA PRO A 11 -1.78 -2.70 12.65
C PRO A 11 -1.31 -1.48 11.83
N PRO A 12 -2.11 -0.41 11.74
CA PRO A 12 -1.68 0.84 11.11
C PRO A 12 -0.32 1.33 11.66
N GLY A 13 0.55 1.82 10.78
CA GLY A 13 1.89 2.30 11.14
C GLY A 13 2.92 1.21 11.38
N HIS A 14 2.58 -0.06 11.19
CA HIS A 14 3.50 -1.19 11.36
C HIS A 14 3.88 -1.82 10.03
N GLN A 15 4.94 -2.64 10.09
CA GLN A 15 5.44 -3.41 8.97
C GLN A 15 5.67 -4.88 9.35
N ALA A 16 5.49 -5.76 8.37
CA ALA A 16 5.89 -7.16 8.44
C ALA A 16 7.06 -7.40 7.47
N LEU A 17 8.07 -8.14 7.92
CA LEU A 17 9.25 -8.47 7.13
C LEU A 17 9.34 -9.99 6.95
N ILE A 18 9.45 -10.42 5.70
CA ILE A 18 9.65 -11.83 5.32
C ILE A 18 11.03 -11.90 4.64
N LYS A 19 11.91 -12.76 5.18
CA LYS A 19 13.30 -12.88 4.72
C LYS A 19 13.48 -14.13 3.88
N ASN A 20 14.53 -14.13 3.06
CA ASN A 20 14.91 -15.23 2.16
C ASN A 20 13.81 -15.57 1.14
N VAL A 21 13.04 -14.56 0.73
CA VAL A 21 12.02 -14.70 -0.32
C VAL A 21 12.73 -14.72 -1.67
N SER A 22 12.55 -15.77 -2.44
CA SER A 22 13.02 -15.86 -3.82
C SER A 22 12.12 -15.07 -4.77
N TRP A 23 12.59 -14.86 -6.00
CA TRP A 23 11.78 -14.17 -7.02
C TRP A 23 10.47 -14.90 -7.33
N SER A 24 10.50 -16.23 -7.46
CA SER A 24 9.29 -17.02 -7.73
C SER A 24 8.30 -16.99 -6.57
N GLU A 25 8.79 -16.98 -5.32
CA GLU A 25 7.92 -16.83 -4.14
C GLU A 25 7.28 -15.43 -4.09
N LEU A 26 8.00 -14.38 -4.50
CA LEU A 26 7.42 -13.04 -4.63
C LEU A 26 6.25 -13.05 -5.63
N GLU A 27 6.39 -13.70 -6.78
CA GLU A 27 5.34 -13.76 -7.81
C GLU A 27 4.07 -14.45 -7.27
N GLU A 28 4.23 -15.59 -6.57
CA GLU A 28 3.11 -16.28 -5.91
C GLU A 28 2.46 -15.41 -4.82
N ILE A 29 3.25 -14.68 -4.03
CA ILE A 29 2.75 -13.78 -2.99
C ILE A 29 1.95 -12.62 -3.60
N LEU A 30 2.41 -12.05 -4.71
CA LEU A 30 1.71 -10.97 -5.41
C LEU A 30 0.37 -11.46 -5.98
N GLU A 31 0.31 -12.69 -6.49
CA GLU A 31 -0.93 -13.32 -6.94
C GLU A 31 -1.91 -13.56 -5.77
N GLU A 32 -1.41 -14.02 -4.61
CA GLU A 32 -2.22 -14.24 -3.41
C GLU A 32 -2.78 -12.94 -2.80
N LEU A 33 -2.00 -11.86 -2.84
CA LEU A 33 -2.39 -10.56 -2.26
C LEU A 33 -3.42 -9.81 -3.12
N GLY A 34 -3.46 -10.05 -4.43
CA GLY A 34 -4.38 -9.41 -5.37
C GLY A 34 -4.28 -7.87 -5.40
N GLU A 35 -5.29 -7.20 -5.94
CA GLU A 35 -5.31 -5.72 -6.09
C GLU A 35 -5.67 -4.94 -4.81
N ALA A 36 -5.67 -5.58 -3.63
CA ALA A 36 -6.15 -4.96 -2.39
C ALA A 36 -5.29 -3.74 -1.97
N ARG A 37 -5.89 -2.56 -2.12
CA ARG A 37 -5.27 -1.21 -2.15
C ARG A 37 -4.63 -0.66 -0.87
N SER A 38 -4.64 -1.35 0.26
CA SER A 38 -4.19 -0.79 1.56
C SER A 38 -2.83 -1.28 2.06
N ARG A 39 -2.19 -2.23 1.38
CA ARG A 39 -0.86 -2.76 1.77
C ARG A 39 0.20 -2.29 0.77
N ARG A 40 1.20 -1.55 1.24
CA ARG A 40 2.37 -1.19 0.43
C ARG A 40 3.37 -2.32 0.53
N ILE A 41 3.86 -2.81 -0.60
CA ILE A 41 4.83 -3.90 -0.67
C ILE A 41 6.15 -3.35 -1.21
N SER A 42 7.26 -3.72 -0.59
CA SER A 42 8.60 -3.48 -1.10
C SER A 42 9.39 -4.79 -1.11
N TYR A 43 10.24 -5.00 -2.11
CA TYR A 43 11.09 -6.19 -2.19
C TYR A 43 12.51 -5.79 -2.58
N SER A 44 13.49 -6.24 -1.80
CA SER A 44 14.90 -5.98 -2.06
C SER A 44 15.77 -7.09 -1.47
N ASN A 45 16.69 -7.64 -2.29
CA ASN A 45 17.69 -8.62 -1.85
C ASN A 45 17.12 -9.78 -1.02
N GLY A 46 15.98 -10.32 -1.43
CA GLY A 46 15.31 -11.44 -0.74
C GLY A 46 14.56 -11.05 0.53
N ILE A 47 14.36 -9.76 0.77
CA ILE A 47 13.53 -9.24 1.86
C ILE A 47 12.27 -8.66 1.25
N LEU A 48 11.13 -9.22 1.62
CA LEU A 48 9.80 -8.69 1.34
C LEU A 48 9.30 -7.93 2.56
N GLU A 49 8.92 -6.68 2.36
CA GLU A 49 8.33 -5.82 3.37
C GLU A 49 6.88 -5.51 3.00
N ILE A 50 5.99 -5.68 3.96
CA ILE A 50 4.58 -5.32 3.85
C ILE A 50 4.30 -4.26 4.90
N MET A 51 3.94 -3.06 4.46
CA MET A 51 3.66 -1.92 5.34
C MET A 51 2.20 -1.50 5.24
N THR A 52 1.58 -1.29 6.39
CA THR A 52 0.27 -0.63 6.49
C THR A 52 0.50 0.81 6.94
N PRO A 53 0.25 1.82 6.08
CA PRO A 53 0.44 3.22 6.48
C PRO A 53 -0.47 3.56 7.67
N LEU A 54 -0.06 4.52 8.49
CA LEU A 54 -0.95 5.10 9.50
C LEU A 54 -2.19 5.72 8.82
N ALA A 55 -3.36 5.56 9.44
CA ALA A 55 -4.61 6.12 8.94
C ALA A 55 -4.53 7.64 8.72
N GLU A 56 -3.82 8.38 9.59
CA GLU A 56 -3.54 9.82 9.43
C GLU A 56 -2.77 10.15 8.13
N HIS A 57 -1.88 9.26 7.67
CA HIS A 57 -1.17 9.40 6.39
C HIS A 57 -1.94 8.84 5.19
N GLU A 58 -3.06 8.15 5.42
CA GLU A 58 -4.06 7.87 4.40
C GLU A 58 -5.05 9.03 4.24
N ASP A 59 -5.37 9.74 5.32
CA ASP A 59 -6.18 10.97 5.31
C ASP A 59 -5.47 12.13 4.61
N ASP A 60 -4.13 12.21 4.65
CA ASP A 60 -3.36 13.17 3.84
C ASP A 60 -3.63 13.02 2.33
N LYS A 61 -3.94 11.81 1.85
CA LYS A 61 -4.41 11.63 0.46
C LYS A 61 -5.80 12.20 0.25
N ALA A 62 -6.68 12.14 1.24
CA ALA A 62 -7.99 12.79 1.18
C ALA A 62 -7.83 14.32 1.16
N PHE A 63 -6.92 14.88 1.96
CA PHE A 63 -6.58 16.30 1.93
C PHE A 63 -6.03 16.72 0.56
N LEU A 64 -5.01 16.04 0.03
CA LEU A 64 -4.43 16.36 -1.29
C LEU A 64 -5.45 16.17 -2.43
N LYS A 65 -6.32 15.15 -2.35
CA LYS A 65 -7.39 14.93 -3.32
C LYS A 65 -8.45 16.02 -3.25
N GLN A 66 -8.81 16.49 -2.05
CA GLN A 66 -9.73 17.60 -1.84
C GLN A 66 -9.13 18.93 -2.29
N PHE A 67 -7.87 19.21 -1.94
CA PHE A 67 -7.14 20.40 -2.37
C PHE A 67 -7.06 20.47 -3.91
N ARG A 68 -6.71 19.37 -4.58
CA ARG A 68 -6.73 19.31 -6.05
C ARG A 68 -8.12 19.57 -6.63
N ARG A 69 -9.18 19.06 -5.99
CA ARG A 69 -10.56 19.32 -6.44
C ARG A 69 -10.91 20.80 -6.28
N TRP A 70 -10.60 21.38 -5.13
CA TRP A 70 -10.83 22.79 -4.86
C TRP A 70 -10.08 23.69 -5.85
N VAL A 71 -8.77 23.46 -6.05
CA VAL A 71 -7.98 24.20 -7.04
C VAL A 71 -8.58 24.10 -8.45
N ARG A 72 -9.11 22.94 -8.84
CA ARG A 72 -9.78 22.76 -10.14
C ARG A 72 -11.11 23.51 -10.23
N GLU A 73 -11.93 23.46 -9.19
CA GLU A 73 -13.22 24.16 -9.15
C GLU A 73 -13.01 25.67 -9.26
N GLU A 74 -12.06 26.24 -8.51
CA GLU A 74 -11.71 27.67 -8.59
C GLU A 74 -11.16 28.07 -9.97
N LEU A 75 -10.33 27.23 -10.59
CA LEU A 75 -9.80 27.48 -11.94
C LEU A 75 -10.86 27.32 -13.06
N THR A 76 -11.96 26.61 -12.81
CA THR A 76 -13.05 26.43 -13.78
C THR A 76 -14.10 27.54 -13.67
N ILE A 77 -14.23 28.20 -12.52
CA ILE A 77 -15.17 29.30 -12.28
C ILE A 77 -14.69 30.62 -12.91
N ASN A 78 -13.41 30.72 -13.27
CA ASN A 78 -12.77 31.97 -13.74
C ASN A 78 -12.51 32.03 -15.26
N ASN A 79 -13.32 31.32 -16.08
CA ASN A 79 -13.29 31.39 -17.55
C ASN A 79 -14.71 31.53 -18.13
#